data_AF-A0A845PU87-F1
#
_entry.id   AF-A0A845PU87-F1
#
_cell.length_a   1.000
_cell.length_b   1.000
_cell.length_c   1.000
_cell.angle_alpha   90.00
_cell.angle_beta   90.00
_cell.angle_gamma   90.00
#
_symmetry.space_group_name_H-M   'P 1'
#
loop_
_entity.id
_entity.type
_entity.pdbx_description
1 polymer ?
#
loop_
_entity_poly.entity_id
_entity_poly.type
_entity_poly.pdbx_seq_one_letter_code
_entity_poly.pdbx_strand_id
1 'polypeptide(L)'
;MSKASLNYSNRMWEAWFAIEIPLQEGPYVFKGTPGLIIYLRDTKDHYVFSFIGIKKDETTDIDYLSVKPIDISKIQLNKVLIDHYNDPYRELKSGQIKARWQYEDGKEFTPNYNELTRDEQKNIKKYNNPIELSEVIKYP
;
A
#
# COMPACT_ATOMS: atom_id res chain seq x y z
N MET A 1 6.31 -20.84 -20.59
CA MET A 1 6.12 -19.48 -20.04
C MET A 1 5.84 -18.50 -21.16
N SER A 2 4.83 -17.66 -20.97
CA SER A 2 4.46 -16.60 -21.90
C SER A 2 4.64 -15.24 -21.23
N LYS A 3 4.93 -14.20 -22.02
CA LYS A 3 5.05 -12.80 -21.56
C LYS A 3 3.90 -11.98 -22.12
N ALA A 4 3.34 -11.10 -21.31
CA ALA A 4 2.40 -10.06 -21.72
C ALA A 4 2.86 -8.68 -21.24
N SER A 5 2.47 -7.65 -21.98
CA SER A 5 2.60 -6.26 -21.56
C SER A 5 1.22 -5.63 -21.44
N LEU A 6 1.02 -4.81 -20.42
CA LEU A 6 -0.22 -4.06 -20.25
C LEU A 6 0.03 -2.66 -19.72
N ASN A 7 -0.87 -1.74 -20.03
CA ASN A 7 -0.93 -0.42 -19.41
C ASN A 7 -2.03 -0.42 -18.37
N TYR A 8 -1.66 -0.21 -17.11
CA TYR A 8 -2.60 -0.11 -16.00
C TYR A 8 -2.26 1.10 -15.14
N SER A 9 -3.26 1.96 -14.92
CA SER A 9 -3.16 3.18 -14.12
C SER A 9 -1.89 4.01 -14.38
N ASN A 10 -1.68 4.39 -15.64
CA ASN A 10 -0.51 5.16 -16.09
C ASN A 10 0.86 4.51 -15.82
N ARG A 11 0.89 3.20 -15.57
CA ARG A 11 2.10 2.38 -15.51
C ARG A 11 2.08 1.33 -16.63
N MET A 12 3.25 1.08 -17.19
CA MET A 12 3.47 -0.03 -18.11
C MET A 12 4.01 -1.21 -17.32
N TRP A 13 3.40 -2.37 -17.51
CA TRP A 13 3.67 -3.59 -16.78
C TRP A 13 4.10 -4.69 -17.73
N GLU A 14 4.97 -5.56 -17.22
CA GLU A 14 5.37 -6.79 -17.87
C GLU A 14 5.03 -7.96 -16.95
N ALA A 15 4.27 -8.92 -17.46
CA ALA A 15 3.83 -10.11 -16.73
C ALA A 15 4.31 -11.37 -17.43
N TRP A 16 4.74 -12.35 -16.65
CA TRP A 16 5.08 -13.69 -17.10
C TRP A 16 4.16 -14.69 -16.41
N PHE A 17 3.60 -15.59 -17.19
CA PHE A 17 2.61 -16.54 -16.71
C PHE A 17 2.88 -17.97 -17.21
N ALA A 18 2.45 -18.92 -16.37
CA ALA A 18 2.53 -20.35 -16.59
C ALA A 18 1.17 -20.85 -17.09
N ILE A 19 1.05 -21.08 -18.40
CA ILE A 19 -0.18 -21.58 -19.04
C ILE A 19 -0.51 -23.02 -18.66
N GLU A 20 0.52 -23.77 -18.26
CA GLU A 20 0.46 -25.15 -17.79
C GLU A 20 -0.23 -25.28 -16.42
N ILE A 21 -0.31 -24.17 -15.66
CA ILE A 21 -1.08 -24.07 -14.42
C ILE A 21 -2.36 -23.30 -14.76
N PRO A 22 -3.52 -23.97 -14.94
CA PRO A 22 -4.76 -23.34 -15.42
C PRO A 22 -5.48 -22.53 -14.33
N LEU A 23 -4.72 -21.81 -13.51
CA LEU A 23 -5.20 -20.91 -12.48
C LEU A 23 -5.04 -19.48 -12.99
N GLN A 24 -6.15 -18.79 -13.28
CA GLN A 24 -6.13 -17.43 -13.85
C GLN A 24 -5.91 -16.35 -12.78
N GLU A 25 -4.98 -16.58 -11.88
CA GLU A 25 -4.71 -15.73 -10.72
C GLU A 25 -3.40 -14.96 -10.87
N GLY A 26 -3.30 -13.90 -10.09
CA GLY A 26 -2.10 -13.09 -9.97
C GLY A 26 -2.24 -12.07 -8.83
N PRO A 27 -1.18 -11.28 -8.57
CA PRO A 27 -1.17 -10.37 -7.45
C PRO A 27 -2.17 -9.21 -7.64
N TYR A 28 -2.77 -8.77 -6.54
CA TYR A 28 -3.56 -7.53 -6.48
C TYR A 28 -4.72 -7.51 -7.49
N VAL A 29 -4.73 -6.57 -8.44
CA VAL A 29 -5.75 -6.45 -9.50
C VAL A 29 -5.39 -7.22 -10.77
N PHE A 30 -4.18 -7.78 -10.85
CA PHE A 30 -3.66 -8.45 -12.03
C PHE A 30 -4.11 -9.91 -12.04
N LYS A 31 -5.27 -10.17 -12.64
CA LYS A 31 -5.89 -11.51 -12.76
C LYS A 31 -6.61 -11.66 -14.09
N GLY A 32 -7.08 -12.87 -14.39
CA GLY A 32 -7.83 -13.17 -15.62
C GLY A 32 -6.94 -13.42 -16.85
N THR A 33 -5.64 -13.66 -16.65
CA THR A 33 -4.73 -14.14 -17.70
C THR A 33 -4.90 -15.65 -17.90
N PRO A 34 -4.64 -16.18 -19.11
CA PRO A 34 -4.56 -17.63 -19.31
C PRO A 34 -3.40 -18.23 -18.51
N GLY A 35 -3.69 -18.71 -17.30
CA GLY A 35 -2.71 -19.31 -16.39
C GLY A 35 -2.16 -18.34 -15.34
N LEU A 36 -1.32 -18.89 -14.47
CA LEU A 36 -0.89 -18.24 -13.23
C LEU A 36 0.22 -17.23 -13.50
N ILE A 37 0.06 -15.99 -13.04
CA ILE A 37 1.13 -14.99 -13.06
C ILE A 37 2.21 -15.41 -12.06
N ILE A 38 3.39 -15.74 -12.58
CA ILE A 38 4.55 -16.16 -11.78
C ILE A 38 5.57 -15.03 -11.55
N TYR A 39 5.51 -13.99 -12.39
CA TYR A 39 6.33 -12.80 -12.23
C TYR A 39 5.64 -11.60 -12.87
N LEU A 40 5.67 -10.46 -12.19
CA LEU A 40 5.06 -9.21 -12.65
C LEU A 40 5.91 -8.04 -12.17
N ARG A 41 6.19 -7.09 -13.06
CA ARG A 41 6.87 -5.85 -12.70
C ARG A 41 6.35 -4.67 -13.49
N ASP A 42 6.45 -3.46 -12.94
CA ASP A 42 6.35 -2.27 -13.77
C ASP A 42 7.69 -2.00 -14.48
N THR A 43 7.67 -1.32 -15.63
CA THR A 43 8.89 -1.14 -16.45
C THR A 43 9.96 -0.27 -15.80
N LYS A 44 9.66 0.38 -14.65
CA LYS A 44 10.62 1.14 -13.86
C LYS A 44 11.15 0.38 -12.64
N ASP A 45 10.74 -0.88 -12.46
CA ASP A 45 11.12 -1.72 -11.33
C ASP A 45 10.77 -1.09 -9.95
N HIS A 46 9.74 -0.23 -9.91
CA HIS A 46 9.21 0.31 -8.66
C HIS A 46 8.41 -0.74 -7.88
N TYR A 47 7.78 -1.66 -8.59
CA TYR A 47 7.01 -2.78 -8.07
C TYR A 47 7.41 -4.06 -8.79
N VAL A 48 7.79 -5.07 -8.01
CA VAL A 48 8.16 -6.40 -8.50
C VAL A 48 7.45 -7.44 -7.64
N PHE A 49 6.65 -8.27 -8.28
CA PHE A 49 6.01 -9.43 -7.69
C PHE A 49 6.65 -10.68 -8.26
N SER A 50 7.16 -11.53 -7.37
CA SER A 50 7.76 -12.82 -7.72
C SER A 50 6.98 -13.92 -7.03
N PHE A 51 6.56 -14.93 -7.78
CA PHE A 51 5.91 -16.09 -7.22
C PHE A 51 6.92 -16.93 -6.43
N ILE A 52 6.60 -17.19 -5.16
CA ILE A 52 7.46 -17.96 -4.25
C ILE A 52 6.98 -19.42 -4.17
N GLY A 53 5.66 -19.64 -4.21
CA GLY A 53 5.07 -20.97 -4.14
C GLY A 53 3.56 -20.93 -3.97
N ILE A 54 2.93 -22.09 -4.14
CA ILE A 54 1.52 -22.32 -3.86
C ILE A 54 1.41 -23.41 -2.80
N LYS A 55 0.58 -23.18 -1.79
CA LYS A 55 0.30 -24.16 -0.73
C LYS A 55 -1.20 -24.36 -0.68
N LYS A 56 -1.62 -25.62 -0.57
CA LYS A 56 -3.01 -25.94 -0.23
C LYS A 56 -3.24 -25.57 1.22
N ASP A 57 -4.12 -24.62 1.46
CA ASP A 57 -4.62 -24.30 2.79
C ASP A 57 -5.97 -24.99 2.98
N GLU A 58 -6.14 -25.68 4.10
CA GLU A 58 -7.38 -26.37 4.47
C GLU A 58 -8.19 -25.56 5.50
N THR A 59 -7.63 -24.44 5.95
CA THR A 59 -8.25 -23.51 6.90
C THR A 59 -8.61 -22.20 6.19
N THR A 60 -9.88 -21.82 6.22
CA THR A 60 -10.37 -20.54 5.65
C THR A 60 -10.25 -19.38 6.65
N ASP A 61 -9.51 -19.56 7.76
CA ASP A 61 -9.34 -18.54 8.79
C ASP A 61 -8.36 -17.47 8.33
N ILE A 62 -8.84 -16.61 7.45
CA ILE A 62 -8.24 -15.31 7.16
C ILE A 62 -8.69 -14.35 8.30
N ASP A 63 -8.22 -14.63 9.52
CA ASP A 63 -8.62 -13.94 10.76
C ASP A 63 -8.08 -12.48 10.86
N TYR A 64 -7.25 -12.07 9.88
CA TYR A 64 -6.68 -10.72 9.82
C TYR A 64 -7.70 -9.61 9.43
N LEU A 65 -8.94 -9.98 9.09
CA LEU A 65 -10.01 -9.05 8.69
C LEU A 65 -11.11 -8.90 9.76
N SER A 66 -10.84 -9.23 11.01
CA SER A 66 -11.78 -9.08 12.13
C SER A 66 -12.27 -7.62 12.36
N VAL A 67 -11.73 -6.65 11.61
CA VAL A 67 -12.28 -5.30 11.46
C VAL A 67 -13.34 -5.30 10.35
N LYS A 68 -14.61 -5.04 10.70
CA LYS A 68 -15.66 -4.82 9.70
C LYS A 68 -15.27 -3.67 8.76
N PRO A 69 -15.22 -3.89 7.44
CA PRO A 69 -14.92 -2.83 6.50
C PRO A 69 -15.99 -1.74 6.56
N ILE A 70 -15.57 -0.49 6.35
CA ILE A 70 -16.46 0.66 6.23
C ILE A 70 -16.51 1.04 4.76
N ASP A 71 -17.70 1.02 4.17
CA ASP A 71 -17.90 1.49 2.81
C ASP A 71 -17.69 3.00 2.73
N ILE A 72 -16.69 3.43 1.97
CA ILE A 72 -16.40 4.83 1.70
C ILE A 72 -16.25 5.09 0.21
N SER A 73 -16.66 6.27 -0.22
CA SER A 73 -16.36 6.77 -1.55
C SER A 73 -14.89 7.14 -1.69
N LYS A 74 -14.40 7.15 -2.92
CA LYS A 74 -13.04 7.63 -3.24
C LYS A 74 -12.80 9.08 -2.80
N ILE A 75 -13.83 9.94 -2.86
CA ILE A 75 -13.73 11.33 -2.40
C ILE A 75 -13.49 11.38 -0.89
N GLN A 76 -14.17 10.52 -0.12
CA GLN A 76 -13.95 10.42 1.33
C GLN A 76 -12.54 9.89 1.64
N LEU A 77 -12.07 8.87 0.91
CA LEU A 77 -10.71 8.36 1.06
C LEU A 77 -9.66 9.47 0.80
N ASN A 78 -9.80 10.21 -0.30
CA ASN A 78 -8.90 11.32 -0.62
C ASN A 78 -8.91 12.39 0.50
N LYS A 79 -10.09 12.69 1.05
CA LYS A 79 -10.21 13.61 2.17
C LYS A 79 -9.45 13.10 3.39
N VAL A 80 -9.58 11.82 3.74
CA VAL A 80 -8.85 11.21 4.87
C VAL A 80 -7.33 11.31 4.66
N LEU A 81 -6.84 11.01 3.46
CA LEU A 81 -5.40 11.12 3.14
C LEU A 81 -4.88 12.55 3.24
N ILE A 82 -5.64 13.54 2.75
CA ILE A 82 -5.29 14.96 2.86
C ILE A 82 -5.36 15.46 4.31
N ASP A 83 -6.39 15.07 5.05
CA ASP A 83 -6.55 15.45 6.45
C ASP A 83 -5.43 14.86 7.31
N HIS A 84 -4.99 13.62 7.01
CA HIS A 84 -3.81 13.01 7.61
C HIS A 84 -2.52 13.75 7.24
N TYR A 85 -2.30 14.08 5.97
CA TYR A 85 -1.13 14.87 5.56
C TYR A 85 -1.05 16.24 6.25
N ASN A 86 -2.19 16.91 6.43
CA ASN A 86 -2.26 18.22 7.08
C ASN A 86 -2.03 18.14 8.59
N ASP A 87 -2.44 17.05 9.23
CA ASP A 87 -2.26 16.86 10.67
C ASP A 87 -2.06 15.38 11.05
N PRO A 88 -0.85 14.81 10.83
CA PRO A 88 -0.60 13.38 11.04
C PRO A 88 -0.74 12.93 12.48
N TYR A 89 -0.56 13.86 13.43
CA TYR A 89 -0.55 13.61 14.87
C TYR A 89 -1.76 14.19 15.60
N ARG A 90 -2.86 14.44 14.89
CA ARG A 90 -4.10 15.03 15.44
C ARG A 90 -4.56 14.33 16.72
N GLU A 91 -4.58 13.00 16.73
CA GLU A 91 -5.08 12.19 17.85
C GLU A 91 -4.16 12.19 19.07
N LEU A 92 -2.85 12.29 18.84
CA LEU A 92 -1.87 12.48 19.91
C LEU A 92 -2.01 13.86 20.54
N LYS A 93 -2.15 14.90 19.70
CA LYS A 93 -2.33 16.29 20.14
C LYS A 93 -3.67 16.50 20.86
N SER A 94 -4.73 15.79 20.46
CA SER A 94 -6.04 15.87 21.11
C SER A 94 -6.14 15.07 22.41
N GLY A 95 -5.16 14.19 22.68
CA GLY A 95 -5.16 13.30 23.85
C GLY A 95 -6.06 12.08 23.69
N GLN A 96 -6.61 11.83 22.50
CA GLN A 96 -7.36 10.61 22.18
C GLN A 96 -6.45 9.37 22.23
N ILE A 97 -5.20 9.52 21.79
CA ILE A 97 -4.16 8.51 21.95
C ILE A 97 -3.11 9.02 22.94
N LYS A 98 -2.77 8.20 23.93
CA LYS A 98 -1.67 8.47 24.88
C LYS A 98 -0.41 7.74 24.42
N ALA A 99 0.62 8.49 24.07
CA ALA A 99 1.96 7.98 23.79
C ALA A 99 2.98 8.60 24.76
N ARG A 100 4.02 7.84 25.11
CA ARG A 100 5.18 8.34 25.87
C ARG A 100 6.41 8.28 24.98
N TRP A 101 7.16 9.37 24.93
CA TRP A 101 8.40 9.46 24.19
C TRP A 101 9.56 9.41 25.17
N GLN A 102 10.51 8.52 24.92
CA GLN A 102 11.67 8.31 25.77
C GLN A 102 12.93 8.16 24.92
N TYR A 103 14.05 8.68 25.42
CA TYR A 103 15.37 8.38 24.89
C TYR A 103 15.78 6.94 25.25
N GLU A 104 16.87 6.44 24.65
CA GLU A 104 17.41 5.11 24.97
C GLU A 104 17.80 4.95 26.45
N ASP A 105 18.17 6.05 27.13
CA ASP A 105 18.49 6.07 28.57
C ASP A 105 17.24 6.11 29.48
N GLY A 106 16.03 6.08 28.91
CA GLY A 106 14.76 6.07 29.61
C GLY A 106 14.24 7.45 30.04
N LYS A 107 14.94 8.55 29.74
CA LYS A 107 14.42 9.88 30.02
C LYS A 107 13.28 10.24 29.09
N GLU A 108 12.17 10.71 29.66
CA GLU A 108 11.01 11.18 28.90
C GLU A 108 11.28 12.55 28.26
N PHE A 109 10.70 12.78 27.08
CA PHE A 109 10.69 14.09 26.43
C PHE A 109 9.36 14.35 25.72
N THR A 110 9.12 15.60 25.35
CA THR A 110 7.98 15.99 24.51
C THR A 110 8.50 16.27 23.11
N PRO A 111 8.03 15.57 22.06
CA PRO A 111 8.48 15.83 20.71
C PRO A 111 7.97 17.18 20.21
N ASN A 112 8.74 17.81 19.33
CA ASN A 112 8.25 18.96 18.58
C ASN A 112 7.35 18.47 17.43
N TYR A 113 6.04 18.46 17.66
CA TYR A 113 5.07 18.01 16.65
C TYR A 113 5.11 18.81 15.35
N ASN A 114 5.58 20.06 15.35
CA ASN A 114 5.72 20.84 14.13
C ASN A 114 6.87 20.32 13.25
N GLU A 115 7.97 19.91 13.86
CA GLU A 115 9.10 19.29 13.15
C GLU A 115 8.72 17.90 12.64
N LEU A 116 8.13 17.07 13.50
CA LEU A 116 7.64 15.75 13.10
C LEU A 116 6.64 15.84 11.94
N THR A 117 5.71 16.80 11.99
CA THR A 117 4.73 17.01 10.92
C THR A 117 5.42 17.35 9.59
N ARG A 118 6.43 18.24 9.62
CA ARG A 118 7.19 18.60 8.41
C ARG A 118 7.94 17.41 7.83
N ASP A 119 8.54 16.59 8.68
CA ASP A 119 9.29 15.42 8.23
C ASP A 119 8.36 14.32 7.70
N GLU A 120 7.21 14.13 8.34
CA GLU A 120 6.17 13.22 7.84
C GLU A 120 5.61 13.69 6.49
N GLN A 121 5.32 14.98 6.33
CA GLN A 121 4.88 15.55 5.05
C GLN A 121 5.92 15.35 3.94
N LYS A 122 7.22 15.53 4.25
CA LYS A 122 8.30 15.22 3.30
C LYS A 122 8.32 13.74 2.94
N ASN A 123 8.18 12.85 3.92
CA ASN A 123 8.15 11.40 3.70
C ASN A 123 6.97 10.99 2.82
N ILE A 124 5.75 11.45 3.16
CA ILE A 124 4.55 11.21 2.36
C ILE A 124 4.78 11.64 0.91
N LYS A 125 5.26 12.87 0.67
CA LYS A 125 5.56 13.36 -0.69
C LYS A 125 6.64 12.54 -1.39
N LYS A 126 7.73 12.19 -0.68
CA LYS A 126 8.88 11.45 -1.21
C LYS A 126 8.48 10.04 -1.65
N TYR A 127 7.59 9.38 -0.93
CA TYR A 127 7.18 8.00 -1.18
C TYR A 127 5.79 7.88 -1.83
N ASN A 128 5.25 8.98 -2.38
CA ASN A 128 3.95 9.01 -3.06
C ASN A 128 3.99 8.38 -4.47
N ASN A 129 4.20 7.07 -4.52
CA ASN A 129 4.37 6.29 -5.74
C ASN A 129 3.37 5.11 -5.79
N PRO A 130 2.05 5.31 -5.63
CA PRO A 130 1.09 4.20 -5.58
C PRO A 130 1.03 3.43 -6.91
N ILE A 131 0.51 2.19 -6.88
CA ILE A 131 0.24 1.41 -8.11
C ILE A 131 -0.70 2.21 -9.03
N GLU A 132 -1.74 2.83 -8.45
CA GLU A 132 -2.72 3.63 -9.16
C GLU A 132 -2.23 5.05 -9.48
N LEU A 133 -1.19 5.21 -10.31
CA LEU A 133 -0.66 6.55 -10.63
C LEU A 133 -1.67 7.47 -11.29
N SER A 134 -2.69 6.94 -11.98
CA SER A 134 -3.79 7.77 -12.52
C SER A 134 -4.64 8.44 -11.43
N GLU A 135 -4.54 7.96 -10.20
CA GLU A 135 -5.36 8.37 -9.06
C GLU A 135 -4.52 8.97 -7.93
N VAL A 136 -3.22 9.21 -8.18
CA VAL A 136 -2.27 9.69 -7.19
C VAL A 136 -2.75 11.00 -6.54
N ILE A 137 -2.69 11.04 -5.21
CA ILE A 137 -3.02 12.25 -4.45
C ILE A 137 -1.93 13.29 -4.68
N LYS A 138 -2.33 14.51 -4.99
CA LYS A 138 -1.43 15.67 -5.05
C LYS A 138 -1.49 16.41 -3.73
N TYR A 139 -0.52 16.15 -2.86
CA TYR A 139 -0.39 16.83 -1.59
C TYR A 139 0.12 18.28 -1.79
N PRO A 140 -0.40 19.26 -1.03
CA PRO A 140 0.01 20.67 -1.11
C PRO A 140 1.43 20.85 -0.59
#